data_AF-A0A8E4GBV6-F1
#
_entry.id   AF-A0A8E4GBV6-F1
#
_cell.length_a   1.000
_cell.length_b   1.000
_cell.length_c   1.000
_cell.angle_alpha   90.00
_cell.angle_beta   90.00
_cell.angle_gamma   90.00
#
_symmetry.space_group_name_H-M   'P 1'
#
loop_
_entity.id
_entity.type
_entity.pdbx_description
1 polymer ?
#
loop_
_entity_poly.entity_id
_entity_poly.type
_entity_poly.pdbx_seq_one_letter_code
_entity_poly.pdbx_strand_id
1 'polypeptide(L)'
;MHVTKLLSLAALCLALAACADTDQPAQADKAPTSARAASSPVTADGNAAALPPDQAANSHPPSVSQQARRYLCPQGPNACPAGGPLIANSDAEAQWLLRHGYPTEHELARLETLTLDQLKAESQAGNQPATVIYGKKTALAGRFYQGIGILRRAAVAGNLYAYYGLSDVYVSDTANKNLVDSLAYLRLAYLLGDAKASAVIASRGLSSVENVVADERAASLHKTFSKYQRPSPRPLE
;
A
#
# COMPACT_ATOMS: atom_id res chain seq x y z
N MET A 1 13.14 -29.10 -46.38
CA MET A 1 14.35 -28.45 -45.86
C MET A 1 14.83 -27.44 -46.89
N HIS A 2 14.53 -26.17 -46.69
CA HIS A 2 15.16 -25.08 -47.44
C HIS A 2 15.68 -24.05 -46.43
N VAL A 3 16.99 -23.87 -46.51
CA VAL A 3 17.78 -22.95 -45.69
C VAL A 3 17.78 -21.61 -46.39
N THR A 4 17.47 -20.53 -45.68
CA THR A 4 17.81 -19.18 -46.13
C THR A 4 18.50 -18.47 -44.97
N LYS A 5 19.75 -18.09 -45.23
CA LYS A 5 20.69 -17.45 -44.32
C LYS A 5 20.53 -15.93 -44.37
N LEU A 6 20.67 -15.32 -43.19
CA LEU A 6 21.38 -14.07 -42.86
C LEU A 6 21.00 -12.75 -43.57
N LEU A 7 20.70 -11.73 -42.77
CA LEU A 7 21.50 -10.49 -42.72
C LEU A 7 21.12 -9.64 -41.50
N SER A 8 22.12 -9.44 -40.63
CA SER A 8 22.15 -8.47 -39.53
C SER A 8 22.37 -7.06 -40.08
N LEU A 9 21.77 -6.02 -39.49
CA LEU A 9 22.36 -4.67 -39.54
C LEU A 9 21.94 -3.84 -38.31
N ALA A 10 22.88 -3.00 -37.89
CA ALA A 10 23.04 -2.45 -36.56
C ALA A 10 22.45 -1.04 -36.37
N ALA A 11 22.24 -0.72 -35.08
CA ALA A 11 22.43 0.55 -34.37
C ALA A 11 22.11 1.90 -35.04
N LEU A 12 21.34 2.74 -34.33
CA LEU A 12 21.63 4.17 -34.24
C LEU A 12 21.21 4.70 -32.85
N CYS A 13 22.21 5.12 -32.05
CA CYS A 13 22.04 5.95 -30.87
C CYS A 13 22.03 7.43 -31.31
N LEU A 14 21.09 8.22 -30.81
CA LEU A 14 21.22 9.68 -30.77
C LEU A 14 20.79 10.17 -29.39
N ALA A 15 21.79 10.58 -28.61
CA ALA A 15 21.65 11.41 -27.42
C ALA A 15 21.95 12.86 -27.82
N LEU A 16 21.08 13.79 -27.44
CA LEU A 16 21.42 15.21 -27.37
C LEU A 16 20.86 15.78 -26.08
N ALA A 17 21.79 16.14 -25.20
CA ALA A 17 21.59 17.05 -24.09
C ALA A 17 21.81 18.49 -24.58
N ALA A 18 21.02 19.44 -24.09
CA ALA A 18 21.44 20.83 -23.96
C ALA A 18 20.52 21.54 -22.94
N CYS A 19 21.09 21.85 -21.78
CA CYS A 19 20.62 22.89 -20.88
C CYS A 19 21.08 24.25 -21.43
N ALA A 20 20.27 25.29 -21.25
CA ALA A 20 20.76 26.66 -21.07
C ALA A 20 19.66 27.49 -20.36
N ASP A 21 19.92 27.81 -19.10
CA ASP A 21 19.37 28.96 -18.39
C ASP A 21 19.97 30.24 -18.96
N THR A 22 19.21 31.34 -18.97
CA THR A 22 19.79 32.69 -19.16
C THR A 22 18.96 33.74 -18.42
N ASP A 23 19.55 34.19 -17.31
CA ASP A 23 19.65 35.54 -16.76
C ASP A 23 18.51 36.58 -16.86
N GLN A 24 18.18 37.07 -15.67
CA GLN A 24 17.55 38.35 -15.29
C GLN A 24 18.66 39.43 -15.11
N PRO A 25 18.47 40.75 -15.38
CA PRO A 25 17.82 41.75 -14.47
C PRO A 25 17.11 42.91 -15.25
N ALA A 26 16.40 43.91 -14.70
CA ALA A 26 16.45 44.64 -13.44
C ALA A 26 15.12 45.40 -13.17
N GLN A 27 14.96 45.85 -11.91
CA GLN A 27 13.86 46.63 -11.32
C GLN A 27 13.65 48.04 -11.90
N ALA A 28 12.41 48.54 -11.80
CA ALA A 28 12.14 49.94 -11.45
C ALA A 28 10.80 50.08 -10.71
N ASP A 29 10.85 50.78 -9.58
CA ASP A 29 9.78 51.06 -8.62
C ASP A 29 8.61 51.89 -9.17
N LYS A 30 7.40 51.63 -8.65
CA LYS A 30 6.55 52.65 -8.00
C LYS A 30 5.31 52.05 -7.35
N ALA A 31 5.18 52.27 -6.05
CA ALA A 31 3.94 52.08 -5.28
C ALA A 31 2.86 53.12 -5.67
N PRO A 32 1.61 52.88 -5.27
CA PRO A 32 1.10 53.75 -4.21
C PRO A 32 0.38 53.02 -3.07
N THR A 33 0.39 53.74 -1.95
CA THR A 33 -0.12 53.44 -0.62
C THR A 33 -1.64 53.68 -0.49
N SER A 34 -2.23 53.02 0.52
CA SER A 34 -3.47 53.32 1.25
C SER A 34 -4.83 52.92 0.64
N ALA A 35 -5.50 51.97 1.30
CA ALA A 35 -6.59 52.34 2.21
C ALA A 35 -6.93 51.19 3.18
N ARG A 36 -6.82 51.52 4.47
CA ARG A 36 -7.32 50.78 5.62
C ARG A 36 -8.83 51.03 5.73
N ALA A 37 -9.63 49.97 5.80
CA ALA A 37 -11.00 50.05 6.31
C ALA A 37 -11.17 49.01 7.42
N ALA A 38 -11.22 49.52 8.65
CA ALA A 38 -11.67 48.79 9.81
C ALA A 38 -13.20 48.87 9.86
N SER A 39 -13.86 47.76 10.14
CA SER A 39 -15.22 47.74 10.71
C SER A 39 -15.27 46.63 11.74
N SER A 40 -15.50 47.06 12.98
CA SER A 40 -15.58 46.28 14.23
C SER A 40 -16.84 45.38 14.28
N PRO A 41 -16.91 44.45 15.25
CA PRO A 41 -17.70 43.23 15.17
C PRO A 41 -19.15 43.40 15.65
N VAL A 42 -20.04 42.59 15.09
CA VAL A 42 -21.39 42.36 15.64
C VAL A 42 -21.27 41.29 16.72
N THR A 43 -21.58 41.69 17.94
CA THR A 43 -21.90 40.82 19.07
C THR A 43 -23.14 39.98 18.75
N ALA A 44 -22.99 38.67 18.77
CA ALA A 44 -24.10 37.74 18.93
C ALA A 44 -23.73 36.77 20.07
N ASP A 45 -24.36 37.00 21.21
CA ASP A 45 -24.42 36.07 22.33
C ASP A 45 -25.02 34.75 21.86
N GLY A 46 -24.22 33.70 21.91
CA GLY A 46 -24.63 32.33 21.68
C GLY A 46 -23.81 31.44 22.59
N ASN A 47 -24.38 31.05 23.72
CA ASN A 47 -23.84 30.07 24.65
C ASN A 47 -23.61 28.72 23.96
N ALA A 48 -22.48 28.58 23.27
CA ALA A 48 -21.87 27.29 23.01
C ALA A 48 -20.90 27.06 24.17
N ALA A 49 -21.21 26.08 25.02
CA ALA A 49 -20.25 25.59 26.00
C ALA A 49 -19.00 25.12 25.24
N ALA A 50 -18.00 26.00 25.19
CA ALA A 50 -16.69 25.68 24.66
C ALA A 50 -16.10 24.60 25.56
N LEU A 51 -15.96 23.38 25.00
CA LEU A 51 -15.11 22.35 25.59
C LEU A 51 -13.74 22.99 25.90
N PRO A 52 -13.18 22.78 27.10
CA PRO A 52 -11.94 23.41 27.50
C PRO A 52 -10.83 23.11 26.48
N PRO A 53 -10.03 24.13 26.08
CA PRO A 53 -9.01 24.01 25.03
C PRO A 53 -7.88 23.02 25.35
N ASP A 54 -7.84 22.49 26.57
CA ASP A 54 -6.76 21.61 27.05
C ASP A 54 -6.88 20.14 26.61
N GLN A 55 -8.03 19.70 26.08
CA GLN A 55 -8.20 18.32 25.61
C GLN A 55 -7.84 18.10 24.14
N ALA A 56 -7.86 19.14 23.30
CA ALA A 56 -7.50 19.01 21.88
C ALA A 56 -5.98 19.07 21.65
N ALA A 57 -5.23 19.76 22.52
CA ALA A 57 -3.80 20.04 22.30
C ALA A 57 -2.83 18.94 22.78
N ASN A 58 -3.29 17.97 23.58
CA ASN A 58 -2.43 16.95 24.20
C ASN A 58 -2.52 15.56 23.58
N SER A 59 -3.12 15.44 22.39
CA SER A 59 -3.14 14.17 21.66
C SER A 59 -1.79 13.93 20.99
N HIS A 60 -0.78 13.56 21.78
CA HIS A 60 0.47 13.09 21.19
C HIS A 60 0.17 11.83 20.37
N PRO A 61 0.65 11.76 19.10
CA PRO A 61 0.47 10.55 18.31
C PRO A 61 1.08 9.37 19.08
N PRO A 62 0.41 8.21 19.12
CA PRO A 62 0.90 7.06 19.85
C PRO A 62 2.28 6.66 19.33
N SER A 63 3.18 6.25 20.22
CA SER A 63 4.49 5.77 19.82
C SER A 63 4.39 4.55 18.90
N VAL A 64 5.41 4.29 18.08
CA VAL A 64 5.44 3.11 17.17
C VAL A 64 5.16 1.82 17.95
N SER A 65 5.71 1.69 19.15
CA SER A 65 5.45 0.55 20.04
C SER A 65 3.99 0.48 20.50
N GLN A 66 3.34 1.61 20.79
CA GLN A 66 1.91 1.65 21.14
C GLN A 66 1.00 1.33 19.96
N GLN A 67 1.38 1.74 18.74
CA GLN A 67 0.64 1.40 17.52
C GLN A 67 0.76 -0.09 17.21
N ALA A 68 1.96 -0.66 17.32
CA ALA A 68 2.22 -2.08 17.10
C ALA A 68 1.41 -2.98 18.06
N ARG A 69 1.22 -2.57 19.33
CA ARG A 69 0.43 -3.37 20.28
C ARG A 69 -1.00 -3.68 19.84
N ARG A 70 -1.57 -2.93 18.88
CA ARG A 70 -2.91 -3.18 18.32
C ARG A 70 -2.99 -4.43 17.44
N TYR A 71 -1.85 -4.97 16.99
CA TYR A 71 -1.79 -6.23 16.25
C TYR A 71 -1.70 -7.45 17.16
N LEU A 72 -1.37 -7.25 18.44
CA LEU A 72 -1.22 -8.36 19.38
C LEU A 72 -2.55 -9.03 19.61
N CYS A 73 -2.53 -10.36 19.56
CA CYS A 73 -3.67 -11.13 19.95
C CYS A 73 -4.00 -10.91 21.44
N PRO A 74 -5.23 -10.53 21.82
CA PRO A 74 -5.64 -10.50 23.22
C PRO A 74 -5.45 -11.87 23.88
N GLN A 75 -4.90 -11.87 25.09
CA GLN A 75 -4.78 -13.07 25.91
C GLN A 75 -6.12 -13.38 26.60
N GLY A 76 -6.43 -14.67 26.78
CA GLY A 76 -7.58 -15.12 27.58
C GLY A 76 -8.64 -15.90 26.78
N PRO A 77 -9.88 -16.05 27.31
CA PRO A 77 -10.93 -16.87 26.71
C PRO A 77 -11.43 -16.38 25.34
N ASN A 78 -11.05 -15.16 24.95
CA ASN A 78 -11.27 -14.58 23.62
C ASN A 78 -9.97 -14.48 22.81
N ALA A 79 -8.97 -15.33 23.11
CA ALA A 79 -7.76 -15.39 22.32
C ALA A 79 -8.12 -15.68 20.87
N CYS A 80 -7.56 -14.88 19.97
CA CYS A 80 -7.72 -15.05 18.55
C CYS A 80 -7.32 -16.47 18.17
N PRO A 81 -8.07 -17.12 17.27
CA PRO A 81 -7.60 -18.33 16.64
C PRO A 81 -6.26 -18.00 15.99
N ALA A 82 -5.17 -18.58 16.51
CA ALA A 82 -3.84 -18.39 15.97
C ALA A 82 -3.88 -18.71 14.46
N GLY A 83 -3.46 -17.77 13.61
CA GLY A 83 -3.19 -18.07 12.20
C GLY A 83 -3.53 -16.99 11.18
N GLY A 84 -4.25 -15.93 11.55
CA GLY A 84 -4.53 -14.83 10.62
C GLY A 84 -3.26 -14.05 10.23
N PRO A 85 -3.10 -13.61 8.96
CA PRO A 85 -1.94 -12.83 8.56
C PRO A 85 -1.86 -11.46 9.26
N LEU A 86 -2.97 -10.95 9.81
CA LEU A 86 -3.10 -9.65 10.45
C LEU A 86 -2.80 -9.65 11.96
N ILE A 87 -2.60 -10.83 12.56
CA ILE A 87 -2.48 -11.00 14.00
C ILE A 87 -1.02 -11.32 14.34
N ALA A 88 -0.51 -10.67 15.39
CA ALA A 88 0.80 -10.93 15.96
C ALA A 88 0.71 -11.71 17.28
N ASN A 89 1.67 -12.61 17.47
CA ASN A 89 1.85 -13.44 18.65
C ASN A 89 2.87 -12.80 19.63
N SER A 90 3.70 -11.84 19.16
CA SER A 90 4.70 -11.10 19.96
C SER A 90 4.82 -9.66 19.52
N ASP A 91 5.45 -8.85 20.38
CA ASP A 91 5.79 -7.46 20.07
C ASP A 91 6.67 -7.33 18.82
N ALA A 92 7.58 -8.28 18.58
CA ALA A 92 8.46 -8.26 17.42
C ALA A 92 7.69 -8.45 16.11
N GLU A 93 6.76 -9.42 16.09
CA GLU A 93 5.87 -9.65 14.97
C GLU A 93 4.90 -8.48 14.78
N ALA A 94 4.39 -7.90 15.86
CA ALA A 94 3.49 -6.76 15.82
C ALA A 94 4.15 -5.52 15.19
N GLN A 95 5.41 -5.25 15.54
CA GLN A 95 6.19 -4.20 14.89
C GLN A 95 6.51 -4.53 13.44
N TRP A 96 6.72 -5.81 13.13
CA TRP A 96 6.91 -6.26 11.75
C TRP A 96 5.68 -5.97 10.89
N LEU A 97 4.47 -6.29 11.37
CA LEU A 97 3.21 -6.01 10.66
C LEU A 97 3.02 -4.51 10.39
N LEU A 98 3.25 -3.68 11.41
CA LEU A 98 3.16 -2.22 11.27
C LEU A 98 4.14 -1.69 10.22
N ARG A 99 5.41 -2.13 10.25
CA ARG A 99 6.44 -1.68 9.30
C ARG A 99 6.14 -2.08 7.85
N HIS A 100 5.47 -3.20 7.66
CA HIS A 100 5.17 -3.76 6.33
C HIS A 100 3.77 -3.44 5.82
N GLY A 101 3.08 -2.48 6.46
CA GLY A 101 1.84 -1.88 5.96
C GLY A 101 0.59 -2.75 6.11
N TYR A 102 0.60 -3.73 7.00
CA TYR A 102 -0.59 -4.53 7.32
C TYR A 102 -1.59 -3.69 8.11
N PRO A 103 -2.90 -3.81 7.86
CA PRO A 103 -3.91 -3.26 8.76
C PRO A 103 -4.01 -4.10 10.03
N THR A 104 -4.47 -3.47 11.11
CA THR A 104 -5.14 -4.20 12.20
C THR A 104 -6.50 -4.70 11.72
N GLU A 105 -7.08 -5.73 12.34
CA GLU A 105 -8.40 -6.23 11.94
C GLU A 105 -9.49 -5.16 12.00
N HIS A 106 -9.49 -4.35 13.06
CA HIS A 106 -10.42 -3.23 13.21
C HIS A 106 -10.22 -2.15 12.15
N GLU A 107 -8.96 -1.83 11.80
CA GLU A 107 -8.68 -0.88 10.72
C GLU A 107 -9.13 -1.42 9.36
N LEU A 108 -8.89 -2.69 9.07
CA LEU A 108 -9.35 -3.33 7.84
C LEU A 108 -10.87 -3.24 7.73
N ALA A 109 -11.60 -3.64 8.79
CA ALA A 109 -13.05 -3.57 8.82
C ALA A 109 -13.55 -2.14 8.58
N ARG A 110 -12.94 -1.13 9.21
CA ARG A 110 -13.27 0.28 8.97
C ARG A 110 -13.02 0.67 7.50
N LEU A 111 -11.84 0.39 6.97
CA LEU A 111 -11.45 0.74 5.59
C LEU A 111 -12.36 0.08 4.55
N GLU A 112 -12.83 -1.14 4.81
CA GLU A 112 -13.77 -1.85 3.94
C GLU A 112 -15.13 -1.18 3.85
N THR A 113 -15.53 -0.35 4.82
CA THR A 113 -16.78 0.42 4.76
C THR A 113 -16.67 1.72 3.97
N LEU A 114 -15.45 2.22 3.71
CA LEU A 114 -15.24 3.53 3.09
C LEU A 114 -15.54 3.54 1.58
N THR A 115 -15.93 4.71 1.07
CA THR A 115 -16.07 4.97 -0.36
C THR A 115 -14.71 5.02 -1.06
N LEU A 116 -14.70 4.92 -2.39
CA LEU A 116 -13.47 5.04 -3.17
C LEU A 116 -12.77 6.41 -2.98
N ASP A 117 -13.53 7.50 -2.86
CA ASP A 117 -12.96 8.83 -2.66
C ASP A 117 -12.34 9.00 -1.27
N GLN A 118 -13.00 8.46 -0.24
CA GLN A 118 -12.44 8.43 1.13
C GLN A 118 -11.16 7.59 1.19
N LEU A 119 -11.17 6.40 0.58
CA LEU A 119 -9.98 5.54 0.49
C LEU A 119 -8.83 6.20 -0.28
N LYS A 120 -9.15 6.91 -1.36
CA LYS A 120 -8.17 7.69 -2.12
C LYS A 120 -7.56 8.79 -1.25
N ALA A 121 -8.37 9.53 -0.51
CA ALA A 121 -7.89 10.58 0.37
C ALA A 121 -6.98 10.03 1.48
N GLU A 122 -7.35 8.93 2.14
CA GLU A 122 -6.50 8.29 3.16
C GLU A 122 -5.21 7.71 2.55
N SER A 123 -5.28 7.12 1.37
CA SER A 123 -4.10 6.65 0.62
C SER A 123 -3.14 7.80 0.31
N GLN A 124 -3.66 8.95 -0.13
CA GLN A 124 -2.88 10.16 -0.41
C GLN A 124 -2.29 10.79 0.85
N ALA A 125 -2.93 10.59 2.01
CA ALA A 125 -2.40 10.97 3.32
C ALA A 125 -1.31 10.00 3.84
N GLY A 126 -0.97 8.95 3.09
CA GLY A 126 0.08 7.99 3.44
C GLY A 126 -0.41 6.78 4.24
N ASN A 127 -1.73 6.56 4.39
CA ASN A 127 -2.24 5.34 4.99
C ASN A 127 -1.96 4.14 4.05
N GLN A 128 -1.01 3.29 4.45
CA GLN A 128 -0.55 2.14 3.69
C GLN A 128 -1.67 1.09 3.50
N PRO A 129 -2.37 0.63 4.55
CA PRO A 129 -3.54 -0.22 4.39
C PRO A 129 -4.63 0.36 3.48
N ALA A 130 -4.97 1.65 3.64
CA ALA A 130 -5.98 2.31 2.80
C ALA A 130 -5.58 2.30 1.32
N THR A 131 -4.29 2.44 1.02
CA THR A 131 -3.75 2.30 -0.35
C THR A 131 -4.04 0.93 -0.95
N VAL A 132 -3.92 -0.14 -0.16
CA VAL A 132 -4.24 -1.51 -0.61
C VAL A 132 -5.74 -1.66 -0.85
N ILE A 133 -6.58 -1.21 0.08
CA ILE A 133 -8.05 -1.33 -0.07
C ILE A 133 -8.55 -0.45 -1.24
N TYR A 134 -8.00 0.75 -1.40
CA TYR A 134 -8.25 1.61 -2.55
C TYR A 134 -7.91 0.92 -3.88
N GLY A 135 -6.73 0.30 -3.97
CA GLY A 135 -6.30 -0.46 -5.14
C GLY A 135 -7.23 -1.64 -5.45
N LYS A 136 -7.59 -2.43 -4.44
CA LYS A 136 -8.54 -3.56 -4.55
C LYS A 136 -9.89 -3.09 -5.09
N LYS A 137 -10.53 -2.13 -4.42
CA LYS A 137 -11.85 -1.63 -4.83
C LYS A 137 -11.81 -0.95 -6.19
N THR A 138 -10.73 -0.26 -6.54
CA THR A 138 -10.55 0.34 -7.87
C THR A 138 -10.52 -0.73 -8.95
N ALA A 139 -9.77 -1.83 -8.74
CA ALA A 139 -9.72 -2.92 -9.69
C ALA A 139 -11.10 -3.56 -9.91
N LEU A 140 -11.77 -3.91 -8.80
CA LEU A 140 -13.06 -4.61 -8.82
C LEU A 140 -14.23 -3.73 -9.28
N ALA A 141 -14.06 -2.40 -9.30
CA ALA A 141 -15.02 -1.45 -9.88
C ALA A 141 -14.84 -1.27 -11.41
N GLY A 142 -14.29 -2.27 -12.10
CA GLY A 142 -14.09 -2.25 -13.56
C GLY A 142 -12.83 -1.53 -14.05
N ARG A 143 -11.98 -1.03 -13.14
CA ARG A 143 -10.71 -0.36 -13.48
C ARG A 143 -9.53 -1.26 -13.11
N PHE A 144 -9.57 -2.51 -13.59
CA PHE A 144 -8.67 -3.59 -13.22
C PHE A 144 -7.19 -3.17 -13.24
N TYR A 145 -6.67 -2.75 -14.41
CA TYR A 145 -5.26 -2.38 -14.57
C TYR A 145 -4.85 -1.17 -13.72
N GLN A 146 -5.76 -0.23 -13.48
CA GLN A 146 -5.49 0.91 -12.60
C GLN A 146 -5.32 0.44 -11.15
N GLY A 147 -6.22 -0.41 -10.67
CA GLY A 147 -6.15 -0.98 -9.32
C GLY A 147 -4.91 -1.86 -9.13
N ILE A 148 -4.59 -2.73 -10.10
CA ILE A 148 -3.34 -3.50 -10.10
C ILE A 148 -2.12 -2.56 -10.07
N GLY A 149 -2.13 -1.47 -10.84
CA GLY A 149 -1.04 -0.49 -10.83
C GLY A 149 -0.82 0.16 -9.46
N ILE A 150 -1.90 0.48 -8.73
CA ILE A 150 -1.83 1.00 -7.36
C ILE A 150 -1.19 -0.03 -6.43
N LEU A 151 -1.71 -1.27 -6.44
CA LEU A 151 -1.22 -2.35 -5.59
C LEU A 151 0.23 -2.71 -5.85
N ARG A 152 0.64 -2.77 -7.12
CA ARG A 152 2.04 -3.05 -7.49
C ARG A 152 3.00 -1.98 -6.98
N ARG A 153 2.63 -0.70 -7.07
CA ARG A 153 3.46 0.38 -6.53
C ARG A 153 3.57 0.29 -5.01
N ALA A 154 2.48 -0.03 -4.31
CA ALA A 154 2.50 -0.25 -2.87
C ALA A 154 3.44 -1.41 -2.48
N ALA A 155 3.34 -2.54 -3.20
CA ALA A 155 4.22 -3.70 -2.98
C ALA A 155 5.70 -3.33 -3.18
N VAL A 156 6.05 -2.66 -4.29
CA VAL A 156 7.42 -2.21 -4.57
C VAL A 156 7.92 -1.21 -3.52
N ALA A 157 7.04 -0.41 -2.93
CA ALA A 157 7.36 0.50 -1.84
C ALA A 157 7.55 -0.19 -0.47
N GLY A 158 7.43 -1.53 -0.39
CA GLY A 158 7.64 -2.31 0.83
C GLY A 158 6.37 -2.63 1.61
N ASN A 159 5.18 -2.33 1.08
CA ASN A 159 3.94 -2.78 1.70
C ASN A 159 3.67 -4.25 1.32
N LEU A 160 4.06 -5.19 2.17
CA LEU A 160 3.88 -6.62 1.91
C LEU A 160 2.39 -7.02 1.90
N TYR A 161 1.52 -6.30 2.61
CA TYR A 161 0.08 -6.54 2.56
C TYR A 161 -0.53 -6.27 1.17
N ALA A 162 0.13 -5.48 0.32
CA ALA A 162 -0.30 -5.28 -1.06
C ALA A 162 -0.30 -6.57 -1.90
N TYR A 163 0.52 -7.57 -1.55
CA TYR A 163 0.49 -8.89 -2.20
C TYR A 163 -0.79 -9.67 -1.94
N TYR A 164 -1.37 -9.52 -0.73
CA TYR A 164 -2.72 -10.04 -0.44
C TYR A 164 -3.76 -9.33 -1.29
N GLY A 165 -3.66 -8.00 -1.43
CA GLY A 165 -4.56 -7.24 -2.30
C GLY A 165 -4.48 -7.67 -3.76
N LEU A 166 -3.27 -7.90 -4.29
CA LEU A 166 -3.08 -8.45 -5.64
C LEU A 166 -3.70 -9.85 -5.75
N SER A 167 -3.44 -10.72 -4.77
CA SER A 167 -4.01 -12.06 -4.72
C SER A 167 -5.54 -12.04 -4.79
N ASP A 168 -6.16 -11.20 -3.98
CA ASP A 168 -7.62 -11.10 -3.87
C ASP A 168 -8.25 -10.57 -5.16
N VAL A 169 -7.66 -9.54 -5.78
CA VAL A 169 -8.18 -9.00 -7.05
C VAL A 169 -8.20 -10.07 -8.15
N TYR A 170 -7.13 -10.87 -8.27
CA TYR A 170 -7.05 -11.92 -9.30
C TYR A 170 -7.98 -13.11 -9.06
N VAL A 171 -8.44 -13.36 -7.83
CA VAL A 171 -9.44 -14.41 -7.58
C VAL A 171 -10.88 -13.88 -7.65
N SER A 172 -11.09 -12.59 -7.40
CA SER A 172 -12.41 -11.96 -7.31
C SER A 172 -12.90 -11.31 -8.61
N ASP A 173 -12.02 -10.76 -9.45
CA ASP A 173 -12.44 -10.16 -10.72
C ASP A 173 -12.84 -11.26 -11.72
N THR A 174 -14.08 -11.21 -12.22
CA THR A 174 -14.62 -12.27 -13.08
C THR A 174 -13.97 -12.30 -14.46
N ALA A 175 -13.66 -11.15 -15.04
CA ALA A 175 -13.11 -11.04 -16.39
C ALA A 175 -11.61 -11.37 -16.43
N ASN A 176 -10.89 -11.08 -15.36
CA ASN A 176 -9.44 -11.25 -15.24
C ASN A 176 -9.05 -12.32 -14.22
N LYS A 177 -9.98 -13.23 -13.88
CA LYS A 177 -9.75 -14.27 -12.88
C LYS A 177 -8.54 -15.11 -13.26
N ASN A 178 -7.55 -15.17 -12.38
CA ASN A 178 -6.34 -15.95 -12.58
C ASN A 178 -5.83 -16.49 -11.25
N LEU A 179 -6.06 -17.78 -10.99
CA LEU A 179 -5.64 -18.44 -9.75
C LEU A 179 -4.12 -18.53 -9.63
N VAL A 180 -3.41 -18.71 -10.74
CA VAL A 180 -1.94 -18.77 -10.76
C VAL A 180 -1.34 -17.44 -10.32
N ASP A 181 -1.78 -16.31 -10.92
CA ASP A 181 -1.30 -14.98 -10.51
C ASP A 181 -1.71 -14.68 -9.07
N SER A 182 -2.93 -15.04 -8.67
CA SER A 182 -3.41 -14.85 -7.29
C SER A 182 -2.46 -15.48 -6.27
N LEU A 183 -2.01 -16.70 -6.51
CA LEU A 183 -1.09 -17.40 -5.62
C LEU A 183 0.34 -16.95 -5.76
N ALA A 184 0.78 -16.61 -6.96
CA ALA A 184 2.14 -16.18 -7.18
C ALA A 184 2.47 -14.94 -6.34
N TYR A 185 1.51 -14.04 -6.11
CA TYR A 185 1.67 -12.93 -5.18
C TYR A 185 1.73 -13.37 -3.71
N LEU A 186 0.91 -14.33 -3.26
CA LEU A 186 1.02 -14.87 -1.90
C LEU A 186 2.35 -15.59 -1.67
N ARG A 187 2.82 -16.36 -2.66
CA ARG A 187 4.14 -17.00 -2.66
C ARG A 187 5.25 -15.95 -2.61
N LEU A 188 5.09 -14.84 -3.32
CA LEU A 188 6.04 -13.73 -3.24
C LEU A 188 6.04 -13.09 -1.85
N ALA A 189 4.89 -12.90 -1.20
CA ALA A 189 4.82 -12.45 0.20
C ALA A 189 5.57 -13.41 1.14
N TYR A 190 5.36 -14.73 0.95
CA TYR A 190 6.08 -15.77 1.69
C TYR A 190 7.60 -15.68 1.49
N LEU A 191 8.07 -15.59 0.24
CA LEU A 191 9.50 -15.48 -0.09
C LEU A 191 10.14 -14.19 0.46
N LEU A 192 9.36 -13.12 0.60
CA LEU A 192 9.82 -11.84 1.16
C LEU A 192 9.77 -11.79 2.69
N GLY A 193 9.25 -12.83 3.33
CA GLY A 193 9.34 -13.03 4.78
C GLY A 193 8.01 -13.26 5.49
N ASP A 194 6.85 -13.16 4.84
CA ASP A 194 5.57 -13.43 5.49
C ASP A 194 5.26 -14.93 5.57
N ALA A 195 5.76 -15.58 6.61
CA ALA A 195 5.51 -17.00 6.82
C ALA A 195 4.01 -17.36 6.89
N LYS A 196 3.12 -16.46 7.37
CA LYS A 196 1.68 -16.72 7.48
C LYS A 196 0.95 -16.68 6.13
N ALA A 197 1.59 -16.24 5.06
CA ALA A 197 1.07 -16.39 3.70
C ALA A 197 0.88 -17.86 3.31
N SER A 198 1.67 -18.78 3.89
CA SER A 198 1.55 -20.23 3.64
C SER A 198 0.17 -20.80 4.00
N ALA A 199 -0.44 -20.34 5.11
CA ALA A 199 -1.78 -20.77 5.51
C ALA A 199 -2.84 -20.32 4.50
N VAL A 200 -2.71 -19.10 3.97
CA VAL A 200 -3.61 -18.57 2.94
C VAL A 200 -3.42 -19.26 1.60
N ILE A 201 -2.18 -19.64 1.25
CA ILE A 201 -1.90 -20.47 0.06
C ILE A 201 -2.60 -21.83 0.21
N ALA A 202 -2.44 -22.49 1.36
CA ALA A 202 -3.05 -23.80 1.63
C ALA A 202 -4.58 -23.75 1.53
N SER A 203 -5.22 -22.67 2.01
CA SER A 203 -6.67 -22.52 1.95
C SER A 203 -7.23 -22.30 0.54
N ARG A 204 -6.38 -22.06 -0.48
CA ARG A 204 -6.83 -21.93 -1.88
C ARG A 204 -7.09 -23.27 -2.57
N GLY A 205 -6.67 -24.40 -1.98
CA GLY A 205 -7.09 -25.75 -2.41
C GLY A 205 -6.69 -26.17 -3.83
N LEU A 206 -5.44 -25.92 -4.22
CA LEU A 206 -4.97 -26.16 -5.59
C LEU A 206 -4.48 -27.57 -5.86
N SER A 207 -4.56 -27.96 -7.12
CA SER A 207 -3.87 -29.15 -7.63
C SER A 207 -2.35 -29.01 -7.57
N SER A 208 -1.63 -30.13 -7.63
CA SER A 208 -0.17 -30.14 -7.67
C SER A 208 0.39 -29.37 -8.88
N VAL A 209 -0.29 -29.42 -10.03
CA VAL A 209 0.14 -28.72 -11.25
C VAL A 209 0.03 -27.21 -11.08
N GLU A 210 -1.11 -26.72 -10.56
CA GLU A 210 -1.30 -25.28 -10.35
C GLU A 210 -0.32 -24.73 -9.31
N ASN A 211 0.05 -25.54 -8.31
CA ASN A 211 1.10 -25.18 -7.37
C ASN A 211 2.44 -24.94 -8.07
N VAL A 212 2.89 -25.87 -8.91
CA VAL A 212 4.17 -25.73 -9.64
C VAL A 212 4.16 -24.48 -10.53
N VAL A 213 3.09 -24.26 -11.30
CA VAL A 213 3.01 -23.09 -12.19
C VAL A 213 3.00 -21.78 -11.39
N ALA A 214 2.34 -21.75 -10.24
CA ALA A 214 2.35 -20.58 -9.37
C ALA A 214 3.71 -20.33 -8.69
N ASP A 215 4.49 -21.39 -8.40
CA ASP A 215 5.88 -21.27 -7.93
C ASP A 215 6.80 -20.66 -9.01
N GLU A 216 6.72 -21.17 -10.25
CA GLU A 216 7.46 -20.61 -11.38
C GLU A 216 7.11 -19.14 -11.62
N ARG A 217 5.81 -18.82 -11.53
CA ARG A 217 5.32 -17.46 -11.65
C ARG A 217 5.82 -16.57 -10.52
N ALA A 218 5.82 -17.04 -9.28
CA ALA A 218 6.35 -16.31 -8.13
C ALA A 218 7.85 -16.02 -8.28
N ALA A 219 8.63 -16.98 -8.78
CA ALA A 219 10.05 -16.78 -9.06
C ALA A 219 10.29 -15.69 -10.12
N SER A 220 9.49 -15.68 -11.19
CA SER A 220 9.51 -14.62 -12.21
C SER A 220 9.15 -13.25 -11.64
N LEU A 221 8.10 -13.19 -10.81
CA LEU A 221 7.69 -11.96 -10.12
C LEU A 221 8.76 -11.48 -9.14
N HIS A 222 9.40 -12.40 -8.39
CA HIS A 222 10.47 -12.04 -7.46
C HIS A 222 11.61 -11.31 -8.17
N LYS A 223 12.02 -11.77 -9.36
CA LYS A 223 13.06 -11.10 -10.17
C LYS A 223 12.69 -9.66 -10.57
N THR A 224 11.41 -9.39 -10.79
CA THR A 224 10.93 -8.08 -11.30
C THR A 224 10.50 -7.12 -10.19
N PHE A 225 9.92 -7.62 -9.10
CA PHE A 225 9.43 -6.82 -7.99
C PHE A 225 10.50 -6.51 -6.96
N SER A 226 11.39 -7.45 -6.67
CA SER A 226 12.28 -7.26 -5.52
C SER A 226 13.38 -6.25 -5.83
N LYS A 227 13.89 -6.14 -7.07
CA LYS A 227 15.21 -5.50 -7.32
C LYS A 227 16.25 -5.95 -6.27
N TYR A 228 16.18 -7.21 -5.81
CA TYR A 228 16.95 -7.72 -4.68
C TYR A 228 16.60 -7.14 -3.30
N GLN A 229 15.34 -6.74 -3.06
CA GLN A 229 14.81 -6.47 -1.72
C GLN A 229 15.16 -7.68 -0.87
N ARG A 230 15.99 -7.45 0.15
CA ARG A 230 16.34 -8.48 1.09
C ARG A 230 15.05 -8.91 1.78
N PRO A 231 14.75 -10.22 1.83
CA PRO A 231 13.67 -10.71 2.66
C PRO A 231 13.77 -10.09 4.05
N SER A 232 12.64 -9.68 4.60
CA SER A 232 12.52 -9.23 5.98
C SER A 232 11.68 -10.28 6.69
N PRO A 233 12.29 -11.35 7.24
CA PRO A 233 11.55 -12.44 7.83
C PRO A 233 10.62 -11.95 8.94
N ARG A 234 9.37 -12.39 8.88
CA ARG A 234 8.41 -12.25 9.97
C ARG A 234 8.95 -13.05 11.17
N PRO A 235 9.13 -12.42 12.34
CA PRO A 235 9.62 -13.10 13.52
C PRO A 235 8.81 -14.36 13.83
N LEU A 236 9.52 -15.46 14.10
CA LEU A 236 8.96 -16.72 14.56
C LEU A 236 9.01 -16.75 16.09
N GLU A 237 8.10 -17.52 16.68
CA GLU A 237 8.03 -17.78 18.13
C GLU A 237 8.11 -19.27 18.40
#